data_AF-Q9Z922-F1
#
_entry.id   AF-Q9Z922-F1
#
_cell.length_a   1.000
_cell.length_b   1.000
_cell.length_c   1.000
_cell.angle_alpha   90.00
_cell.angle_beta   90.00
_cell.angle_gamma   90.00
#
_symmetry.space_group_name_H-M   'P 1'
#
loop_
_entity.id
_entity.type
_entity.pdbx_description
1 polymer ?
#
loop_
_entity_poly.entity_id
_entity_poly.type
_entity_poly.pdbx_seq_one_letter_code
_entity_poly.pdbx_strand_id
1 'polypeptide(L)'
;MKLYSISSDVDTPWIFQLMSKVDSYLFLGGNRIKVVSIVMQEPNLIIGKVENVRISTIVKILKILSFLIFPLILIALALHYFLHAKYANHLLVSKILERAPQYVPIPGRSGDTASHYKLTTLVPVSQKNLQAMGSNPLEVEAALRTTKPSFFCVPAKYRQIIISSHGIRFSLDLEQLADDINLDSVSWPTEYLNSTMDFCSKADKRVIQNVQNLRTGTYINSVGKRSLLKFMLQHLFIDGITQENPEALPNNTSGRLTLFPSVRYIYSHFTPQNPTIWPQVFFRQGPLDEDRGGGFEILEQLQELGVRFPICPSQGPDNPNFQGFQGIRIYWEDSYQPNKEV
;
A
#
# COMPACT_ATOMS: atom_id res chain seq x y z
N MET A 1 30.39 26.47 -41.87
CA MET A 1 30.69 25.30 -41.00
C MET A 1 31.40 24.25 -41.85
N LYS A 2 32.54 23.71 -41.41
CA LYS A 2 33.20 22.59 -42.10
C LYS A 2 32.51 21.30 -41.66
N LEU A 3 32.09 20.46 -42.60
CA LEU A 3 31.39 19.21 -42.33
C LEU A 3 32.34 18.04 -42.54
N TYR A 4 32.33 17.09 -41.61
CA TYR A 4 33.26 15.97 -41.58
C TYR A 4 32.57 14.63 -41.88
N SER A 5 33.30 13.73 -42.52
CA SER A 5 32.94 12.32 -42.66
C SER A 5 34.15 11.45 -42.29
N ILE A 6 33.93 10.30 -41.68
CA ILE A 6 35.02 9.40 -41.25
C ILE A 6 35.12 8.23 -42.24
N SER A 7 36.34 7.87 -42.67
CA SER A 7 36.54 6.65 -43.46
C SER A 7 36.27 5.41 -42.61
N SER A 8 35.74 4.34 -43.22
CA SER A 8 35.42 3.07 -42.54
C SER A 8 36.58 2.45 -41.78
N ASP A 9 37.80 2.79 -42.20
CA ASP A 9 39.04 2.14 -41.78
C ASP A 9 39.75 2.91 -40.64
N VAL A 10 39.09 3.94 -40.07
CA VAL A 10 39.65 4.79 -39.01
C VAL A 10 38.99 4.49 -37.68
N ASP A 11 39.77 3.96 -36.74
CA ASP A 11 39.35 3.82 -35.35
C ASP A 11 39.25 5.19 -34.68
N THR A 12 38.02 5.57 -34.30
CA THR A 12 37.73 6.89 -33.75
C THR A 12 36.93 6.81 -32.45
N PRO A 13 37.19 7.70 -31.47
CA PRO A 13 36.35 7.84 -30.27
C PRO A 13 34.89 8.13 -30.63
N TRP A 14 33.96 7.69 -29.77
CA TRP A 14 32.51 7.79 -30.00
C TRP A 14 32.01 9.22 -30.29
N ILE A 15 32.66 10.24 -29.73
CA ILE A 15 32.29 11.66 -29.95
C ILE A 15 32.50 12.05 -31.42
N PHE A 16 33.61 11.62 -32.03
CA PHE A 16 33.88 11.89 -33.45
C PHE A 16 32.91 11.12 -34.35
N GLN A 17 32.55 9.89 -33.98
CA GLN A 17 31.53 9.12 -34.69
C GLN A 17 30.15 9.80 -34.62
N LEU A 18 29.77 10.30 -33.44
CA LEU A 18 28.52 11.03 -33.26
C LEU A 18 28.53 12.33 -34.08
N MET A 19 29.59 13.12 -33.99
CA MET A 19 29.76 14.35 -34.77
C MET A 19 29.68 14.08 -36.27
N SER A 20 30.37 13.05 -36.77
CA SER A 20 30.31 12.68 -38.19
C SER A 20 28.90 12.26 -38.63
N LYS A 21 28.13 11.59 -37.77
CA LYS A 21 26.73 11.24 -38.07
C LYS A 21 25.83 12.49 -38.10
N VAL A 22 26.03 13.43 -37.17
CA VAL A 22 25.32 14.71 -37.15
C VAL A 22 25.66 15.55 -38.38
N ASP A 23 26.94 15.66 -38.73
CA ASP A 23 27.40 16.37 -39.92
C ASP A 23 26.86 15.72 -41.20
N SER A 24 26.84 14.39 -41.26
CA SER A 24 26.25 13.65 -42.38
C SER A 24 24.75 13.92 -42.49
N TYR A 25 24.03 14.00 -41.37
CA TYR A 25 22.61 14.36 -41.34
C TYR A 25 22.39 15.78 -41.88
N LEU A 26 23.19 16.76 -41.43
CA LEU A 26 23.14 18.17 -41.85
C LEU A 26 23.67 18.43 -43.28
N PHE A 27 24.40 17.49 -43.88
CA PHE A 27 25.03 17.69 -45.19
C PHE A 27 24.03 17.59 -46.35
N LEU A 28 23.80 18.70 -47.06
CA LEU A 28 22.92 18.82 -48.22
C LEU A 28 23.68 18.78 -49.57
N GLY A 29 24.94 18.34 -49.57
CA GLY A 29 25.81 18.24 -50.75
C GLY A 29 26.81 19.40 -50.85
N GLY A 30 27.86 19.22 -51.66
CA GLY A 30 28.95 20.18 -51.81
C GLY A 30 30.27 19.66 -51.25
N ASN A 31 31.11 20.54 -50.73
CA ASN A 31 32.42 20.16 -50.19
C ASN A 31 32.29 19.66 -48.74
N ARG A 32 32.89 18.51 -48.43
CA ARG A 32 33.07 18.00 -47.07
C ARG A 32 34.50 17.48 -46.88
N ILE A 33 34.95 17.36 -45.63
CA ILE A 33 36.27 16.82 -45.29
C ILE A 33 36.09 15.36 -44.90
N LYS A 34 36.70 14.45 -45.65
CA LYS A 34 36.79 13.04 -45.26
C LYS A 34 38.05 12.84 -44.42
N VAL A 35 37.86 12.51 -43.15
CA VAL A 35 38.92 12.16 -42.21
C VAL A 35 39.48 10.80 -42.59
N VAL A 36 40.79 10.75 -42.84
CA VAL A 36 41.53 9.57 -43.30
C VAL A 36 42.40 9.01 -42.18
N SER A 37 42.84 9.84 -41.24
CA SER A 37 43.58 9.39 -40.05
C SER A 37 43.47 10.40 -38.91
N ILE A 38 43.49 9.89 -37.67
CA ILE A 38 43.60 10.66 -36.44
C ILE A 38 44.87 10.19 -35.73
N VAL A 39 45.81 11.10 -35.47
CA VAL A 39 47.07 10.75 -34.82
C VAL A 39 46.85 10.65 -33.31
N MET A 40 46.82 9.43 -32.76
CA MET A 40 46.48 9.21 -31.34
C MET A 40 47.48 9.81 -30.35
N GLN A 41 48.72 10.06 -30.78
CA GLN A 41 49.77 10.67 -29.96
C GLN A 41 49.66 12.21 -29.88
N GLU A 42 48.90 12.84 -30.79
CA GLU A 42 48.66 14.29 -30.80
C GLU A 42 47.15 14.57 -31.02
N PRO A 43 46.37 14.80 -29.95
CA PRO A 43 44.90 14.84 -30.02
C PRO A 43 44.32 15.98 -30.89
N ASN A 44 45.14 16.90 -31.38
CA ASN A 44 44.74 18.03 -32.21
C ASN A 44 45.06 17.85 -33.71
N LEU A 45 45.69 16.74 -34.10
CA LEU A 45 46.12 16.52 -35.48
C LEU A 45 45.19 15.53 -36.21
N ILE A 46 44.34 16.08 -37.08
CA ILE A 46 43.40 15.34 -37.92
C ILE A 46 43.82 15.47 -39.38
N ILE A 47 44.05 14.34 -40.05
CA ILE A 47 44.39 14.31 -41.48
C ILE A 47 43.10 14.04 -42.26
N GLY A 48 42.74 14.98 -43.14
CA GLY A 48 41.53 14.88 -43.94
C GLY A 48 41.73 15.31 -45.39
N LYS A 49 40.90 14.76 -46.28
CA LYS A 49 40.83 15.10 -47.69
C LYS A 49 39.54 15.86 -47.99
N VAL A 50 39.63 16.97 -48.71
CA VAL A 50 38.43 17.66 -49.21
C VAL A 50 37.83 16.85 -50.36
N GLU A 51 36.56 16.51 -50.26
CA GLU A 51 35.80 15.84 -51.32
C GLU A 51 34.53 16.62 -51.65
N ASN A 52 34.19 16.68 -52.94
CA ASN A 52 32.94 17.23 -53.41
C ASN A 52 31.94 16.09 -53.62
N VAL A 53 30.86 16.08 -52.84
CA VAL A 53 29.86 15.02 -52.89
C VAL A 53 28.54 15.59 -53.37
N ARG A 54 28.03 15.01 -54.47
CA ARG A 54 26.70 15.31 -54.99
C ARG A 54 25.66 14.42 -54.32
N ILE A 55 24.60 15.03 -53.81
CA ILE A 55 23.45 14.34 -53.22
C ILE A 55 22.23 14.60 -54.11
N SER A 56 21.42 13.57 -54.34
CA SER A 56 20.21 13.67 -55.15
C SER A 56 19.21 14.66 -54.55
N THR A 57 18.45 15.34 -55.40
CA THR A 57 17.43 16.33 -54.99
C THR A 57 16.40 15.70 -54.04
N ILE A 58 16.00 14.45 -54.30
CA ILE A 58 15.07 13.69 -53.46
C ILE A 58 15.60 13.54 -52.03
N VAL A 59 16.88 13.17 -51.87
CA VAL A 59 17.48 13.01 -50.54
C VAL A 59 17.57 14.36 -49.81
N LYS A 60 17.80 15.47 -50.52
CA LYS A 60 17.77 16.81 -49.90
C LYS A 60 16.38 17.16 -49.37
N ILE A 61 15.34 16.90 -50.17
CA ILE A 61 13.94 17.14 -49.77
C ILE A 61 13.58 16.29 -48.54
N LEU A 62 13.96 15.01 -48.53
CA LEU A 62 13.73 14.11 -47.38
C LEU A 62 14.42 14.61 -46.12
N LYS A 63 15.67 15.09 -46.21
CA LYS A 63 16.39 15.68 -45.07
C LYS A 63 15.68 16.93 -44.55
N ILE A 64 15.23 17.81 -45.44
CA ILE A 64 14.48 19.03 -45.08
C ILE A 64 13.17 18.69 -44.36
N LEU A 65 12.42 17.71 -44.87
CA LEU A 65 11.20 17.22 -44.21
C LEU A 65 11.51 16.61 -42.83
N SER A 66 12.61 15.87 -42.71
CA SER A 66 13.08 15.32 -41.43
C SER A 66 13.41 16.43 -40.42
N PHE A 67 14.02 17.54 -40.85
CA PHE A 67 14.27 18.71 -39.99
C PHE A 67 12.99 19.39 -39.49
N LEU A 68 11.87 19.27 -40.23
CA LEU A 68 10.58 19.83 -39.83
C LEU A 68 9.79 18.87 -38.92
N ILE A 69 9.76 17.58 -39.28
CA ILE A 69 8.94 16.58 -38.59
C ILE A 69 9.56 16.16 -37.26
N PHE A 70 10.88 16.00 -37.21
CA PHE A 70 11.59 15.57 -35.99
C PHE A 70 11.34 16.49 -34.78
N PRO A 71 11.49 17.83 -34.85
CA PRO A 71 11.18 18.69 -33.71
C PRO A 71 9.70 18.66 -33.34
N LEU A 72 8.79 18.49 -34.30
CA LEU A 72 7.36 18.39 -34.03
C LEU A 72 7.01 17.11 -33.25
N ILE A 73 7.65 15.98 -33.58
CA ILE A 73 7.52 14.73 -32.82
C ILE A 73 8.07 14.90 -31.40
N LEU A 74 9.22 15.56 -31.22
CA LEU A 74 9.78 15.82 -29.89
C LEU A 74 8.85 16.70 -29.04
N ILE A 75 8.24 17.73 -29.63
CA ILE A 75 7.25 18.57 -28.95
C ILE A 75 6.02 17.74 -28.58
N ALA A 76 5.51 16.91 -29.48
CA ALA A 76 4.36 16.04 -29.20
C ALA A 76 4.66 15.03 -28.07
N LEU A 77 5.86 14.44 -28.04
CA LEU A 77 6.32 13.56 -26.97
C LEU A 77 6.46 14.30 -25.64
N ALA A 78 7.01 15.53 -25.66
CA ALA A 78 7.09 16.36 -24.46
C ALA A 78 5.70 16.69 -23.92
N LEU A 79 4.77 17.11 -24.78
CA LEU A 79 3.37 17.37 -24.41
C LEU A 79 2.70 16.11 -23.84
N HIS A 80 2.87 14.97 -24.50
CA HIS A 80 2.36 13.69 -24.01
C HIS A 80 2.91 13.34 -22.63
N TYR A 81 4.23 13.51 -22.43
CA TYR A 81 4.88 13.32 -21.13
C TYR A 81 4.31 14.27 -20.07
N PHE A 82 4.18 15.57 -20.35
CA PHE A 82 3.63 16.54 -19.41
C PHE A 82 2.17 16.29 -19.08
N LEU A 83 1.35 15.91 -20.06
CA LEU A 83 -0.05 15.54 -19.85
C LEU A 83 -0.15 14.29 -18.98
N HIS A 84 0.64 13.24 -19.29
CA HIS A 84 0.69 12.04 -18.46
C HIS A 84 1.23 12.30 -17.05
N ALA A 85 2.22 13.19 -16.88
CA ALA A 85 2.70 13.62 -15.58
C ALA A 85 1.61 14.34 -14.76
N LYS A 86 0.74 15.11 -15.42
CA LYS A 86 -0.42 15.73 -14.76
C LYS A 86 -1.42 14.68 -14.27
N TYR A 87 -1.74 13.66 -15.08
CA TYR A 87 -2.53 12.50 -14.64
C TYR A 87 -1.78 11.62 -13.63
N ALA A 88 -0.45 11.71 -13.56
CA ALA A 88 0.32 11.07 -12.50
C ALA A 88 0.00 11.69 -11.13
N ASN A 89 -0.22 13.00 -11.10
CA ASN A 89 -0.47 13.83 -9.92
C ASN A 89 -1.96 13.99 -9.54
N HIS A 90 -2.90 13.67 -10.42
CA HIS A 90 -4.33 13.65 -10.09
C HIS A 90 -4.74 12.31 -9.46
N LEU A 91 -5.50 12.41 -8.37
CA LEU A 91 -6.05 11.31 -7.57
C LEU A 91 -7.08 10.52 -8.40
N LEU A 92 -6.62 9.58 -9.21
CA LEU A 92 -7.50 8.59 -9.83
C LEU A 92 -8.07 7.71 -8.71
N VAL A 93 -9.39 7.52 -8.67
CA VAL A 93 -10.02 6.55 -7.75
C VAL A 93 -9.46 5.13 -7.97
N SER A 94 -8.96 4.82 -9.18
CA SER A 94 -8.17 3.61 -9.45
C SER A 94 -6.77 3.62 -8.83
N LYS A 95 -6.14 4.77 -8.58
CA LYS A 95 -4.86 4.91 -7.86
C LYS A 95 -4.97 4.92 -6.35
N ILE A 96 -6.13 5.26 -5.78
CA ILE A 96 -6.45 4.92 -4.37
C ILE A 96 -6.42 3.39 -4.17
N LEU A 97 -6.60 2.64 -5.25
CA LEU A 97 -6.64 1.19 -5.27
C LEU A 97 -5.39 0.52 -5.87
N GLU A 98 -4.48 1.20 -6.57
CA GLU A 98 -3.24 0.60 -7.10
C GLU A 98 -1.92 1.31 -6.78
N ARG A 99 -1.91 2.58 -6.36
CA ARG A 99 -0.64 3.31 -6.16
C ARG A 99 -0.88 4.64 -5.44
N ALA A 100 -0.73 4.63 -4.12
CA ALA A 100 -0.39 5.83 -3.37
C ALA A 100 0.59 5.45 -2.24
N PRO A 101 1.90 5.64 -2.42
CA PRO A 101 2.77 5.95 -1.29
C PRO A 101 2.31 7.30 -0.73
N GLN A 102 1.74 7.31 0.47
CA GLN A 102 1.70 8.55 1.23
C GLN A 102 3.12 8.80 1.72
N TYR A 103 3.87 9.62 0.99
CA TYR A 103 4.97 10.38 1.57
C TYR A 103 4.33 11.33 2.59
N VAL A 104 4.40 10.99 3.87
CA VAL A 104 4.34 12.00 4.91
C VAL A 104 5.79 12.45 5.10
N PRO A 105 6.18 13.67 4.69
CA PRO A 105 7.49 14.19 5.05
C PRO A 105 7.50 14.31 6.57
N ILE A 106 8.39 13.58 7.25
CA ILE A 106 8.74 13.84 8.64
C ILE A 106 9.76 14.98 8.63
N PRO A 107 9.47 16.17 9.16
CA PRO A 107 10.51 17.17 9.35
C PRO A 107 11.48 16.64 10.42
N GLY A 108 12.76 16.48 10.06
CA GLY A 108 13.85 16.34 11.04
C GLY A 108 14.53 14.97 11.18
N ARG A 109 14.35 14.01 10.26
CA ARG A 109 15.13 12.75 10.31
C ARG A 109 15.84 12.48 8.99
N SER A 110 17.13 12.80 8.95
CA SER A 110 18.07 12.29 7.95
C SER A 110 18.38 10.82 8.29
N GLY A 111 18.03 9.89 7.40
CA GLY A 111 18.42 8.50 7.56
C GLY A 111 17.58 7.56 6.70
N ASP A 112 18.19 7.08 5.63
CA ASP A 112 17.68 6.04 4.75
C ASP A 112 17.42 4.73 5.49
N THR A 113 16.15 4.43 5.76
CA THR A 113 15.64 3.05 5.81
C THR A 113 14.17 3.08 5.41
N ALA A 114 13.91 3.05 4.10
CA ALA A 114 12.57 2.98 3.53
C ALA A 114 12.12 1.51 3.44
N SER A 115 11.15 1.13 4.25
CA SER A 115 10.45 -0.15 4.07
C SER A 115 9.54 -0.05 2.84
N HIS A 116 9.95 -0.71 1.76
CA HIS A 116 9.22 -0.74 0.50
C HIS A 116 8.00 -1.66 0.59
N TYR A 117 6.78 -1.11 0.57
CA TYR A 117 5.58 -1.92 0.39
C TYR A 117 4.71 -1.43 -0.77
N LYS A 118 4.43 -2.34 -1.69
CA LYS A 118 3.56 -2.18 -2.85
C LYS A 118 2.15 -2.64 -2.47
N LEU A 119 1.15 -1.75 -2.49
CA LEU A 119 -0.25 -2.07 -2.20
C LEU A 119 -1.01 -2.00 -3.54
N THR A 120 -1.47 -3.14 -4.04
CA THR A 120 -2.14 -3.27 -5.34
C THR A 120 -3.45 -4.00 -5.09
N THR A 121 -4.58 -3.32 -5.25
CA THR A 121 -5.88 -3.87 -4.89
C THR A 121 -6.99 -3.13 -5.63
N LEU A 122 -7.17 -3.44 -6.92
CA LEU A 122 -8.41 -3.11 -7.64
C LEU A 122 -9.58 -3.82 -6.94
N VAL A 123 -10.49 -3.07 -6.34
CA VAL A 123 -11.81 -3.62 -6.01
C VAL A 123 -12.54 -3.81 -7.35
N PRO A 124 -13.05 -5.00 -7.68
CA PRO A 124 -13.83 -5.19 -8.88
C PRO A 124 -15.12 -4.36 -8.78
N VAL A 125 -15.25 -3.32 -9.61
CA VAL A 125 -16.43 -2.44 -9.66
C VAL A 125 -17.15 -2.66 -10.99
N SER A 126 -18.46 -2.91 -10.95
CA SER A 126 -19.26 -3.03 -12.17
C SER A 126 -19.27 -1.71 -12.96
N GLN A 127 -19.45 -1.78 -14.28
CA GLN A 127 -19.49 -0.59 -15.14
C GLN A 127 -20.61 0.40 -14.71
N LYS A 128 -21.74 -0.12 -14.25
CA LYS A 128 -22.85 0.67 -13.69
C LYS A 128 -22.42 1.43 -12.43
N ASN A 129 -21.70 0.75 -11.53
CA ASN A 129 -21.22 1.36 -10.29
C ASN A 129 -20.12 2.39 -10.57
N LEU A 130 -19.25 2.15 -11.55
CA LEU A 130 -18.25 3.12 -12.01
C LEU A 130 -18.90 4.41 -12.54
N GLN A 131 -19.96 4.29 -13.33
CA GLN A 131 -20.73 5.45 -13.81
C GLN A 131 -21.37 6.21 -12.65
N ALA A 132 -22.01 5.51 -11.72
CA ALA A 132 -22.64 6.13 -10.54
C ALA A 132 -21.62 6.88 -9.66
N MET A 133 -20.43 6.31 -9.45
CA MET A 133 -19.33 6.97 -8.75
C MET A 133 -18.78 8.18 -9.51
N GLY A 134 -18.62 8.06 -10.84
CA GLY A 134 -18.17 9.15 -11.69
C GLY A 134 -19.13 10.33 -11.73
N SER A 135 -20.44 10.08 -11.59
CA SER A 135 -21.47 11.11 -11.51
C SER A 135 -21.55 11.81 -10.15
N ASN A 136 -20.99 11.23 -9.08
CA ASN A 136 -21.10 11.75 -7.71
C ASN A 136 -19.74 11.79 -6.99
N PRO A 137 -18.76 12.56 -7.48
CA PRO A 137 -17.39 12.55 -6.94
C PRO A 137 -17.31 13.02 -5.48
N LEU A 138 -18.16 13.97 -5.06
CA LEU A 138 -18.21 14.45 -3.68
C LEU A 138 -18.68 13.36 -2.71
N GLU A 139 -19.63 12.53 -3.12
CA GLU A 139 -20.09 11.40 -2.30
C GLU A 139 -19.01 10.32 -2.16
N VAL A 140 -18.26 10.05 -3.24
CA VAL A 140 -17.12 9.14 -3.20
C VAL A 140 -16.05 9.64 -2.23
N GLU A 141 -15.72 10.93 -2.28
CA GLU A 141 -14.75 11.53 -1.37
C GLU A 141 -15.23 11.46 0.09
N ALA A 142 -16.48 11.82 0.36
CA ALA A 142 -17.07 11.73 1.69
C ALA A 142 -17.08 10.28 2.22
N ALA A 143 -17.41 9.31 1.37
CA ALA A 143 -17.37 7.89 1.69
C ALA A 143 -15.95 7.42 2.01
N LEU A 144 -14.94 7.84 1.25
CA LEU A 144 -13.54 7.51 1.52
C LEU A 144 -13.05 8.11 2.83
N ARG A 145 -13.40 9.37 3.13
CA ARG A 145 -13.01 10.05 4.38
C ARG A 145 -13.62 9.40 5.62
N THR A 146 -14.82 8.85 5.51
CA THR A 146 -15.51 8.16 6.61
C THR A 146 -15.12 6.68 6.74
N THR A 147 -14.38 6.13 5.77
CA THR A 147 -13.95 4.74 5.77
C THR A 147 -12.91 4.49 6.87
N LYS A 148 -13.08 3.38 7.59
CA LYS A 148 -12.15 2.95 8.64
C LYS A 148 -10.79 2.57 8.02
N PRO A 149 -9.66 2.87 8.68
CA PRO A 149 -8.32 2.65 8.12
C PRO A 149 -8.05 1.16 7.85
N SER A 150 -8.61 0.29 8.68
CA SER A 150 -8.54 -1.17 8.55
C SER A 150 -8.98 -1.67 7.17
N PHE A 151 -9.91 -0.99 6.48
CA PHE A 151 -10.32 -1.31 5.12
C PHE A 151 -9.14 -1.35 4.14
N PHE A 152 -8.20 -0.42 4.27
CA PHE A 152 -7.05 -0.30 3.38
C PHE A 152 -5.93 -1.31 3.68
N CYS A 153 -5.99 -1.96 4.83
CA CYS A 153 -5.03 -2.97 5.27
C CYS A 153 -5.43 -4.40 4.85
N VAL A 154 -6.68 -4.62 4.47
CA VAL A 154 -7.22 -5.94 4.09
C VAL A 154 -7.13 -6.16 2.56
N PRO A 155 -6.85 -7.36 2.03
CA PRO A 155 -6.79 -7.60 0.58
C PRO A 155 -8.06 -7.22 -0.20
N ALA A 156 -7.90 -6.89 -1.50
CA ALA A 156 -9.01 -6.49 -2.39
C ALA A 156 -10.16 -7.48 -2.43
N LYS A 157 -9.87 -8.79 -2.37
CA LYS A 157 -10.88 -9.83 -2.44
C LYS A 157 -11.94 -9.76 -1.34
N TYR A 158 -11.63 -9.09 -0.23
CA TYR A 158 -12.55 -8.89 0.89
C TYR A 158 -13.10 -7.46 0.97
N ARG A 159 -12.75 -6.58 0.02
CA ARG A 159 -13.22 -5.20 0.00
C ARG A 159 -14.44 -5.10 -0.90
N GLN A 160 -15.46 -4.40 -0.42
CA GLN A 160 -16.70 -4.16 -1.15
C GLN A 160 -17.01 -2.67 -1.23
N ILE A 161 -17.65 -2.27 -2.33
CA ILE A 161 -18.24 -0.94 -2.49
C ILE A 161 -19.75 -1.14 -2.62
N ILE A 162 -20.48 -0.66 -1.63
CA ILE A 162 -21.93 -0.71 -1.58
C ILE A 162 -22.46 0.64 -2.05
N ILE A 163 -23.22 0.64 -3.15
CA ILE A 163 -23.91 1.81 -3.67
C ILE A 163 -25.40 1.60 -3.45
N SER A 164 -26.02 2.52 -2.72
CA SER A 164 -27.45 2.46 -2.39
C SER A 164 -28.09 3.84 -2.52
N SER A 165 -29.41 3.92 -2.32
CA SER A 165 -30.12 5.19 -2.21
C SER A 165 -29.63 6.09 -1.08
N HIS A 166 -28.89 5.54 -0.12
CA HIS A 166 -28.32 6.25 1.03
C HIS A 166 -26.86 6.69 0.79
N GLY A 167 -26.36 6.53 -0.44
CA GLY A 167 -25.01 6.91 -0.84
C GLY A 167 -24.07 5.72 -1.03
N ILE A 168 -22.77 6.04 -1.06
CA ILE A 168 -21.67 5.12 -1.33
C ILE A 168 -20.98 4.76 -0.01
N ARG A 169 -20.67 3.47 0.19
CA ARG A 169 -19.96 2.98 1.37
C ARG A 169 -18.89 1.96 0.98
N PHE A 170 -17.72 2.08 1.59
CA PHE A 170 -16.67 1.07 1.54
C PHE A 170 -16.81 0.15 2.74
N SER A 171 -16.87 -1.16 2.52
CA SER A 171 -17.09 -2.17 3.55
C SER A 171 -16.20 -3.39 3.35
N LEU A 172 -16.01 -4.15 4.41
CA LEU A 172 -15.30 -5.43 4.36
C LEU A 172 -16.31 -6.57 4.34
N ASP A 173 -16.04 -7.57 3.50
CA ASP A 173 -16.72 -8.85 3.48
C ASP A 173 -16.14 -9.75 4.58
N LEU A 174 -16.61 -9.55 5.80
CA LEU A 174 -16.15 -10.33 6.96
C LEU A 174 -16.61 -11.79 6.89
N GLU A 175 -17.65 -12.12 6.11
CA GLU A 175 -18.09 -13.50 5.91
C GLU A 175 -17.10 -14.25 5.03
N GLN A 176 -16.74 -13.67 3.87
CA GLN A 176 -15.72 -14.25 3.00
C GLN A 176 -14.36 -14.35 3.73
N LEU A 177 -14.00 -13.37 4.55
CA LEU A 177 -12.78 -13.43 5.36
C LEU A 177 -12.85 -14.55 6.41
N ALA A 178 -14.01 -14.76 7.02
CA ALA A 178 -14.22 -15.84 7.99
C ALA A 178 -14.21 -17.23 7.35
N ASP A 179 -14.70 -17.36 6.11
CA ASP A 179 -14.67 -18.61 5.34
C ASP A 179 -13.25 -19.04 4.96
N ASP A 180 -12.36 -18.06 4.74
CA ASP A 180 -10.96 -18.32 4.38
C ASP A 180 -10.07 -18.64 5.61
N ILE A 181 -10.58 -18.57 6.84
CA ILE A 181 -9.85 -18.90 8.07
C ILE A 181 -10.08 -20.37 8.45
N ASN A 182 -8.99 -21.10 8.65
CA ASN A 182 -9.02 -22.47 9.13
C ASN A 182 -9.30 -22.50 10.64
N LEU A 183 -10.54 -22.79 11.02
CA LEU A 183 -10.95 -22.94 12.42
C LEU A 183 -10.62 -24.30 13.03
N ASP A 184 -10.28 -25.30 12.22
CA ASP A 184 -9.92 -26.63 12.71
C ASP A 184 -8.52 -26.63 13.32
N SER A 185 -7.61 -25.79 12.81
CA SER A 185 -6.29 -25.57 13.40
C SER A 185 -6.33 -24.73 14.68
N VAL A 186 -7.48 -24.12 15.03
CA VAL A 186 -7.56 -23.24 16.19
C VAL A 186 -7.88 -23.98 17.47
N SER A 187 -6.96 -23.96 18.45
CA SER A 187 -7.17 -24.60 19.76
C SER A 187 -7.97 -23.69 20.70
N TRP A 188 -9.22 -24.06 20.94
CA TRP A 188 -10.13 -23.28 21.79
C TRP A 188 -10.78 -24.15 22.88
N PRO A 189 -10.15 -24.26 24.06
CA PRO A 189 -10.70 -24.95 25.21
C PRO A 189 -12.02 -24.34 25.70
N THR A 190 -12.97 -25.22 26.05
CA THR A 190 -14.25 -24.83 26.64
C THR A 190 -14.09 -24.15 28.01
N GLU A 191 -12.97 -24.37 28.70
CA GLU A 191 -12.67 -23.80 30.03
C GLU A 191 -12.54 -22.28 30.03
N TYR A 192 -11.93 -21.69 28.98
CA TYR A 192 -11.74 -20.24 28.86
C TYR A 192 -13.04 -19.47 29.00
N LEU A 193 -14.06 -20.13 28.52
CA LEU A 193 -15.40 -19.70 28.29
C LEU A 193 -16.20 -19.75 29.63
N ASN A 194 -15.66 -20.37 30.69
CA ASN A 194 -16.17 -20.40 32.08
C ASN A 194 -15.39 -19.49 33.03
N SER A 195 -14.34 -18.84 32.57
CA SER A 195 -13.48 -18.03 33.44
C SER A 195 -14.23 -16.81 33.94
N THR A 196 -13.93 -16.37 35.16
CA THR A 196 -14.46 -15.11 35.69
C THR A 196 -13.96 -13.97 34.82
N MET A 197 -14.87 -13.27 34.15
CA MET A 197 -14.55 -12.21 33.19
C MET A 197 -15.59 -11.09 33.22
N ASP A 198 -15.14 -9.88 32.93
CA ASP A 198 -16.01 -8.72 32.76
C ASP A 198 -16.37 -8.52 31.28
N PHE A 199 -17.55 -7.97 31.03
CA PHE A 199 -18.05 -7.71 29.68
C PHE A 199 -18.06 -6.20 29.41
N CYS A 200 -17.52 -5.77 28.27
CA CYS A 200 -17.55 -4.37 27.86
C CYS A 200 -18.96 -3.95 27.42
N SER A 201 -19.75 -4.89 26.90
CA SER A 201 -21.13 -4.65 26.47
C SER A 201 -22.10 -5.81 26.78
N LYS A 202 -23.41 -5.54 26.66
CA LYS A 202 -24.44 -6.61 26.70
C LYS A 202 -24.33 -7.57 25.51
N ALA A 203 -23.82 -7.10 24.36
CA ALA A 203 -23.64 -7.93 23.17
C ALA A 203 -22.53 -8.97 23.39
N ASP A 204 -21.41 -8.55 23.98
CA ASP A 204 -20.30 -9.43 24.38
C ASP A 204 -20.80 -10.59 25.24
N LYS A 205 -21.59 -10.25 26.27
CA LYS A 205 -22.17 -11.25 27.19
C LYS A 205 -23.07 -12.24 26.45
N ARG A 206 -23.89 -11.77 25.50
CA ARG A 206 -24.77 -12.64 24.71
C ARG A 206 -23.99 -13.59 23.82
N VAL A 207 -22.91 -13.13 23.18
CA VAL A 207 -22.06 -14.01 22.35
C VAL A 207 -21.49 -15.13 23.21
N ILE A 208 -20.90 -14.81 24.35
CA ILE A 208 -20.32 -15.82 25.27
C ILE A 208 -21.40 -16.77 25.81
N GLN A 209 -22.58 -16.27 26.18
CA GLN A 209 -23.70 -17.10 26.63
C GLN A 209 -24.24 -18.03 25.53
N ASN A 210 -24.30 -17.56 24.28
CA ASN A 210 -24.72 -18.39 23.16
C ASN A 210 -23.73 -19.51 22.92
N VAL A 211 -22.42 -19.21 22.91
CA VAL A 211 -21.39 -20.24 22.76
C VAL A 211 -21.37 -21.18 23.97
N GLN A 212 -21.65 -20.68 25.18
CA GLN A 212 -21.88 -21.48 26.39
C GLN A 212 -22.95 -22.56 26.21
N ASN A 213 -24.09 -22.18 25.64
CA ASN A 213 -25.24 -23.08 25.46
C ASN A 213 -25.00 -24.13 24.36
N LEU A 214 -23.99 -23.96 23.52
CA LEU A 214 -23.68 -24.85 22.39
C LEU A 214 -22.58 -25.88 22.70
N ARG A 215 -22.15 -25.99 23.97
CA ARG A 215 -20.97 -26.78 24.35
C ARG A 215 -21.25 -28.28 24.41
N THR A 216 -20.34 -29.04 23.81
CA THR A 216 -20.16 -30.48 24.05
C THR A 216 -18.66 -30.77 24.03
N GLY A 217 -18.11 -31.32 25.12
CA GLY A 217 -16.71 -31.75 25.20
C GLY A 217 -15.67 -30.69 25.61
N THR A 218 -14.39 -31.06 25.48
CA THR A 218 -13.22 -30.32 25.98
C THR A 218 -12.92 -29.05 25.19
N TYR A 219 -13.25 -29.02 23.90
CA TYR A 219 -13.01 -27.90 22.99
C TYR A 219 -14.32 -27.33 22.44
N ILE A 220 -14.31 -26.06 22.09
CA ILE A 220 -15.44 -25.38 21.45
C ILE A 220 -15.65 -25.99 20.05
N ASN A 221 -16.89 -26.34 19.74
CA ASN A 221 -17.25 -26.90 18.42
C ASN A 221 -17.18 -25.84 17.30
N SER A 222 -17.26 -26.30 16.05
CA SER A 222 -17.14 -25.44 14.85
C SER A 222 -18.13 -24.27 14.83
N VAL A 223 -19.38 -24.48 15.26
CA VAL A 223 -20.41 -23.42 15.31
C VAL A 223 -20.04 -22.33 16.33
N GLY A 224 -19.56 -22.74 17.51
CA GLY A 224 -19.09 -21.85 18.55
C GLY A 224 -17.84 -21.08 18.13
N LYS A 225 -16.85 -21.78 17.56
CA LYS A 225 -15.62 -21.18 17.01
C LYS A 225 -15.94 -20.14 15.94
N ARG A 226 -16.86 -20.44 15.02
CA ARG A 226 -17.28 -19.50 13.97
C ARG A 226 -17.97 -18.26 14.55
N SER A 227 -18.76 -18.43 15.61
CA SER A 227 -19.39 -17.31 16.31
C SER A 227 -18.36 -16.41 17.01
N LEU A 228 -17.35 -16.99 17.66
CA LEU A 228 -16.23 -16.25 18.25
C LEU A 228 -15.38 -15.55 17.19
N LEU A 229 -15.09 -16.22 16.08
CA LEU A 229 -14.36 -15.62 14.96
C LEU A 229 -15.08 -14.39 14.41
N LYS A 230 -16.37 -14.50 14.08
CA LYS A 230 -17.16 -13.37 13.59
C LYS A 230 -17.15 -12.20 14.56
N PHE A 231 -17.29 -12.50 15.85
CA PHE A 231 -17.24 -11.50 16.89
C PHE A 231 -15.86 -10.79 16.96
N MET A 232 -14.77 -11.56 16.88
CA MET A 232 -13.42 -11.00 16.84
C MET A 232 -13.17 -10.16 15.58
N LEU A 233 -13.56 -10.63 14.39
CA LEU A 233 -13.38 -9.90 13.14
C LEU A 233 -14.17 -8.58 13.14
N GLN A 234 -15.42 -8.62 13.63
CA GLN A 234 -16.25 -7.43 13.78
C GLN A 234 -15.59 -6.40 14.71
N HIS A 235 -15.08 -6.83 15.85
CA HIS A 235 -14.33 -5.96 16.76
C HIS A 235 -13.04 -5.45 16.13
N LEU A 236 -12.25 -6.34 15.53
CA LEU A 236 -10.96 -6.03 14.94
C LEU A 236 -11.07 -4.96 13.85
N PHE A 237 -12.01 -5.13 12.93
CA PHE A 237 -12.07 -4.33 11.71
C PHE A 237 -13.08 -3.17 11.76
N ILE A 238 -14.01 -3.16 12.72
CA ILE A 238 -15.12 -2.19 12.73
C ILE A 238 -15.27 -1.54 14.10
N ASP A 239 -15.66 -2.31 15.12
CA ASP A 239 -16.18 -1.75 16.37
C ASP A 239 -15.08 -1.31 17.33
N GLY A 240 -13.97 -2.05 17.34
CA GLY A 240 -12.83 -1.83 18.25
C GLY A 240 -11.87 -0.74 17.80
N ILE A 241 -12.09 -0.14 16.62
CA ILE A 241 -11.21 0.91 16.10
C ILE A 241 -11.43 2.21 16.87
N THR A 242 -10.43 2.57 17.66
CA THR A 242 -10.36 3.78 18.44
C THR A 242 -9.16 4.63 18.01
N GLN A 243 -9.13 5.85 18.53
CA GLN A 243 -8.02 6.79 18.38
C GLN A 243 -7.42 6.96 19.78
N GLU A 244 -6.12 6.65 19.94
CA GLU A 244 -5.43 6.99 21.20
C GLU A 244 -5.35 8.50 21.33
N ASN A 245 -5.63 9.03 22.52
CA ASN A 245 -5.55 10.47 22.77
C ASN A 245 -4.08 10.92 22.68
N PRO A 246 -3.70 11.79 21.73
CA PRO A 246 -2.32 12.27 21.60
C PRO A 246 -1.84 13.03 22.84
N GLU A 247 -2.74 13.59 23.65
CA GLU A 247 -2.39 14.28 24.90
C GLU A 247 -2.03 13.32 26.04
N ALA A 248 -2.54 12.08 26.00
CA ALA A 248 -2.30 11.10 27.07
C ALA A 248 -0.88 10.50 27.00
N LEU A 249 -0.25 10.54 25.82
CA LEU A 249 1.10 10.05 25.58
C LEU A 249 1.80 11.01 24.61
N PRO A 250 2.44 12.09 25.10
CA PRO A 250 2.99 13.18 24.26
C PRO A 250 4.10 12.75 23.28
N ASN A 251 4.62 11.52 23.42
CA ASN A 251 5.60 10.92 22.51
C ASN A 251 4.97 9.89 21.54
N ASN A 252 3.69 9.57 21.69
CA ASN A 252 3.02 8.55 20.92
C ASN A 252 2.16 9.21 19.84
N THR A 253 2.75 9.38 18.66
CA THR A 253 2.08 9.89 17.45
C THR A 253 1.27 8.81 16.74
N SER A 254 1.06 7.64 17.38
CA SER A 254 0.44 6.47 16.78
C SER A 254 -0.95 6.78 16.23
N GLY A 255 -1.23 6.27 15.04
CA GLY A 255 -2.50 6.47 14.36
C GLY A 255 -3.63 5.64 14.98
N ARG A 256 -4.74 5.48 14.24
CA ARG A 256 -5.89 4.71 14.70
C ARG A 256 -5.51 3.24 14.93
N LEU A 257 -6.09 2.65 15.96
CA LEU A 257 -5.80 1.27 16.36
C LEU A 257 -7.07 0.52 16.76
N THR A 258 -6.99 -0.80 16.82
CA THR A 258 -7.96 -1.62 17.54
C THR A 258 -7.37 -2.05 18.88
N LEU A 259 -8.07 -1.73 19.95
CA LEU A 259 -7.73 -2.18 21.30
C LEU A 259 -8.61 -3.36 21.71
N PHE A 260 -7.96 -4.42 22.15
CA PHE A 260 -8.55 -5.56 22.86
C PHE A 260 -8.28 -5.37 24.36
N PRO A 261 -9.18 -4.67 25.09
CA PRO A 261 -8.89 -4.22 26.45
C PRO A 261 -8.69 -5.39 27.42
N SER A 262 -7.68 -5.32 28.28
CA SER A 262 -7.48 -6.33 29.33
C SER A 262 -8.49 -6.22 30.46
N VAL A 263 -8.98 -5.01 30.76
CA VAL A 263 -9.94 -4.68 31.81
C VAL A 263 -11.05 -3.78 31.27
N ARG A 264 -12.20 -3.72 31.95
CA ARG A 264 -13.36 -2.96 31.47
C ARG A 264 -13.12 -1.45 31.43
N TYR A 265 -12.36 -0.92 32.39
CA TYR A 265 -12.04 0.50 32.49
C TYR A 265 -10.52 0.70 32.57
N ILE A 266 -9.96 1.35 31.55
CA ILE A 266 -8.50 1.51 31.38
C ILE A 266 -7.86 2.39 32.48
N TYR A 267 -8.64 3.29 33.10
CA TYR A 267 -8.16 4.28 34.08
C TYR A 267 -8.60 4.02 35.53
N SER A 268 -9.31 2.93 35.80
CA SER A 268 -9.77 2.62 37.16
C SER A 268 -8.69 1.86 37.93
N HIS A 269 -7.58 2.54 38.22
CA HIS A 269 -6.39 1.97 38.86
C HIS A 269 -6.62 1.46 40.30
N PHE A 270 -7.82 1.60 40.86
CA PHE A 270 -8.11 1.40 42.28
C PHE A 270 -9.20 0.37 42.57
N THR A 271 -9.70 -0.35 41.56
CA THR A 271 -10.67 -1.44 41.77
C THR A 271 -10.17 -2.73 41.12
N PRO A 272 -10.13 -3.86 41.85
CA PRO A 272 -9.91 -5.16 41.24
C PRO A 272 -11.00 -5.38 40.19
N GLN A 273 -10.60 -5.47 38.92
CA GLN A 273 -11.50 -5.83 37.83
C GLN A 273 -11.12 -7.20 37.31
N ASN A 274 -12.14 -7.95 36.92
CA ASN A 274 -11.87 -9.19 36.22
C ASN A 274 -11.35 -8.84 34.82
N PRO A 275 -10.49 -9.67 34.25
CA PRO A 275 -10.09 -9.48 32.86
C PRO A 275 -11.31 -9.53 31.94
N THR A 276 -11.26 -8.83 30.81
CA THR A 276 -12.36 -8.90 29.85
C THR A 276 -12.37 -10.23 29.09
N ILE A 277 -13.36 -10.41 28.23
CA ILE A 277 -13.44 -11.54 27.29
C ILE A 277 -12.18 -11.71 26.44
N TRP A 278 -11.45 -10.64 26.11
CA TRP A 278 -10.34 -10.70 25.15
C TRP A 278 -9.14 -11.50 25.69
N PRO A 279 -8.52 -11.10 26.83
CA PRO A 279 -7.44 -11.89 27.41
C PRO A 279 -7.92 -13.26 27.90
N GLN A 280 -9.21 -13.46 28.22
CA GLN A 280 -9.72 -14.73 28.77
C GLN A 280 -10.05 -15.77 27.70
N VAL A 281 -10.66 -15.35 26.59
CA VAL A 281 -11.19 -16.25 25.57
C VAL A 281 -10.32 -16.29 24.33
N PHE A 282 -9.75 -15.16 23.92
CA PHE A 282 -9.03 -15.06 22.66
C PHE A 282 -7.52 -15.20 22.85
N PHE A 283 -6.96 -14.53 23.85
CA PHE A 283 -5.52 -14.37 23.97
C PHE A 283 -4.90 -15.06 25.19
N ARG A 284 -5.67 -15.92 25.86
CA ARG A 284 -5.19 -16.74 26.97
C ARG A 284 -4.29 -17.85 26.44
N GLN A 285 -3.10 -17.98 27.00
CA GLN A 285 -2.26 -19.16 26.78
C GLN A 285 -2.94 -20.38 27.41
N GLY A 286 -2.98 -21.48 26.67
CA GLY A 286 -3.63 -22.69 27.12
C GLY A 286 -2.83 -23.53 28.11
N PRO A 287 -3.40 -24.66 28.53
CA PRO A 287 -2.74 -25.56 29.47
C PRO A 287 -1.52 -26.27 28.86
N LEU A 288 -1.41 -26.31 27.53
CA LEU A 288 -0.23 -26.82 26.82
C LEU A 288 0.65 -25.64 26.38
N ASP A 289 1.97 -25.81 26.43
CA ASP A 289 2.94 -24.77 26.01
C ASP A 289 2.75 -24.33 24.54
N GLU A 290 2.16 -25.19 23.72
CA GLU A 290 1.86 -24.96 22.30
C GLU A 290 0.60 -24.11 22.08
N ASP A 291 -0.30 -24.03 23.07
CA ASP A 291 -1.56 -23.29 22.97
C ASP A 291 -1.31 -21.78 23.13
N ARG A 292 -0.98 -21.10 22.04
CA ARG A 292 -0.73 -19.65 22.02
C ARG A 292 -2.02 -18.82 22.17
N GLY A 293 -3.19 -19.46 22.13
CA GLY A 293 -4.50 -18.82 22.23
C GLY A 293 -5.07 -18.45 20.86
N GLY A 294 -6.33 -18.82 20.63
CA GLY A 294 -6.94 -18.78 19.29
C GLY A 294 -6.97 -17.40 18.62
N GLY A 295 -6.94 -16.31 19.40
CA GLY A 295 -6.81 -14.96 18.87
C GLY A 295 -5.48 -14.71 18.16
N PHE A 296 -4.36 -15.24 18.66
CA PHE A 296 -3.07 -15.09 17.99
C PHE A 296 -3.00 -15.92 16.71
N GLU A 297 -3.51 -17.15 16.74
CA GLU A 297 -3.60 -18.01 15.56
C GLU A 297 -4.46 -17.39 14.45
N ILE A 298 -5.57 -16.74 14.83
CA ILE A 298 -6.41 -16.00 13.88
C ILE A 298 -5.64 -14.82 13.26
N LEU A 299 -4.88 -14.07 14.06
CA LEU A 299 -4.10 -12.94 13.54
C LEU A 299 -2.99 -13.41 12.59
N GLU A 300 -2.34 -14.53 12.89
CA GLU A 300 -1.33 -15.15 12.01
C GLU A 300 -1.96 -15.58 10.67
N GLN A 301 -3.10 -16.29 10.71
CA GLN A 301 -3.82 -16.66 9.49
C GLN A 301 -4.30 -15.44 8.69
N LEU A 302 -4.77 -14.39 9.35
CA LEU A 302 -5.13 -13.13 8.65
C LEU A 302 -3.93 -12.53 7.92
N GLN A 303 -2.74 -12.59 8.52
CA GLN A 303 -1.50 -12.14 7.89
C GLN A 303 -1.13 -13.00 6.68
N GLU A 304 -1.29 -14.32 6.76
CA GLU A 304 -1.10 -15.25 5.64
C GLU A 304 -2.09 -14.97 4.49
N LEU A 305 -3.33 -14.60 4.82
CA LEU A 305 -4.33 -14.16 3.84
C LEU A 305 -4.00 -12.80 3.21
N GLY A 306 -2.99 -12.09 3.72
CA GLY A 306 -2.47 -10.83 3.19
C GLY A 306 -3.00 -9.59 3.91
N VAL A 307 -3.66 -9.73 5.06
CA VAL A 307 -3.98 -8.60 5.93
C VAL A 307 -2.69 -8.03 6.48
N ARG A 308 -2.55 -6.71 6.39
CA ARG A 308 -1.35 -6.02 6.85
C ARG A 308 -1.56 -5.47 8.25
N PHE A 309 -0.76 -5.94 9.18
CA PHE A 309 -0.63 -5.36 10.51
C PHE A 309 0.69 -4.57 10.55
N PRO A 310 0.66 -3.22 10.48
CA PRO A 310 1.85 -2.37 10.64
C PRO A 310 2.72 -2.77 11.84
N ILE A 311 2.07 -3.14 12.94
CA ILE A 311 2.72 -3.66 14.14
C ILE A 311 1.98 -4.95 14.52
N CYS A 312 2.66 -6.10 14.38
CA CYS A 312 2.12 -7.39 14.79
C CYS A 312 2.22 -7.54 16.31
N PRO A 313 1.11 -7.83 17.02
CA PRO A 313 1.20 -8.18 18.43
C PRO A 313 1.88 -9.55 18.57
N SER A 314 3.09 -9.59 19.12
CA SER A 314 3.76 -10.84 19.48
C SER A 314 3.52 -11.21 20.94
N GLN A 315 3.43 -12.52 21.23
CA GLN A 315 3.59 -13.06 22.58
C GLN A 315 5.09 -13.08 22.90
N GLY A 316 5.57 -12.09 23.64
CA GLY A 316 6.95 -12.08 24.09
C GLY A 316 7.20 -11.07 25.21
N PRO A 317 8.16 -11.35 26.11
CA PRO A 317 8.61 -10.38 27.12
C PRO A 317 9.21 -9.12 26.46
N ASP A 318 9.66 -9.22 25.21
CA ASP A 318 10.19 -8.10 24.41
C ASP A 318 9.09 -7.26 23.74
N ASN A 319 7.80 -7.59 23.94
CA ASN A 319 6.70 -6.75 23.50
C ASN A 319 6.25 -5.85 24.67
N PRO A 320 6.73 -4.60 24.76
CA PRO A 320 6.36 -3.68 25.85
C PRO A 320 4.85 -3.41 25.91
N ASN A 321 4.10 -3.71 24.83
CA ASN A 321 2.65 -3.57 24.77
C ASN A 321 1.88 -4.79 25.32
N PHE A 322 2.50 -5.98 25.42
CA PHE A 322 1.87 -7.17 26.01
C PHE A 322 1.91 -7.12 27.54
N GLN A 323 3.01 -6.62 28.11
CA GLN A 323 3.16 -6.49 29.57
C GLN A 323 2.57 -5.19 30.14
N GLY A 324 2.29 -4.18 29.29
CA GLY A 324 1.76 -2.89 29.69
C GLY A 324 0.24 -2.86 29.89
N PHE A 325 -0.25 -3.41 31.01
CA PHE A 325 -1.47 -3.10 31.78
C PHE A 325 -2.84 -2.76 31.12
N GLN A 326 -3.01 -2.72 29.79
CA GLN A 326 -4.22 -2.17 29.15
C GLN A 326 -4.85 -3.03 28.04
N GLY A 327 -4.16 -4.07 27.56
CA GLY A 327 -4.68 -5.01 26.56
C GLY A 327 -3.87 -5.06 25.27
N ILE A 328 -4.34 -5.83 24.28
CA ILE A 328 -3.65 -6.02 22.99
C ILE A 328 -4.03 -4.92 22.02
N ARG A 329 -3.02 -4.32 21.38
CA ARG A 329 -3.19 -3.22 20.40
C ARG A 329 -2.80 -3.69 19.01
N ILE A 330 -3.62 -3.33 18.02
CA ILE A 330 -3.33 -3.52 16.60
C ILE A 330 -3.45 -2.17 15.91
N TYR A 331 -2.32 -1.66 15.45
CA TYR A 331 -2.26 -0.36 14.77
C TYR A 331 -2.61 -0.52 13.30
N TRP A 332 -3.43 0.40 12.77
CA TRP A 332 -3.79 0.45 11.35
C TRP A 332 -3.05 1.55 10.60
N GLU A 333 -2.44 2.47 11.33
CA GLU A 333 -1.75 3.65 10.81
C GLU A 333 -0.51 3.96 11.65
N ASP A 334 0.59 4.32 10.98
CA ASP A 334 1.84 4.65 11.64
C ASP A 334 1.83 6.05 12.29
N SER A 335 0.93 6.94 11.86
CA SER A 335 0.85 8.31 12.37
C SER A 335 -0.56 8.90 12.38
N TYR A 336 -0.77 9.83 13.31
CA TYR A 336 -1.96 10.63 13.48
C TYR A 336 -2.12 11.70 12.39
N GLN A 337 -3.31 11.81 11.76
CA GLN A 337 -3.70 12.98 10.97
C GLN A 337 -4.94 13.62 11.61
N PRO A 338 -4.84 14.84 12.20
CA PRO A 338 -6.04 15.56 12.58
C PRO A 338 -6.83 15.86 11.31
N ASN A 339 -8.14 15.64 11.36
CA ASN A 339 -9.05 16.13 10.33
C ASN A 339 -8.73 17.61 10.10
N LYS A 340 -8.10 17.93 8.96
CA LYS A 340 -8.15 19.30 8.46
C LYS A 340 -9.60 19.49 8.03
N GLU A 341 -10.35 20.21 8.86
CA GLU A 341 -11.58 20.85 8.46
C GLU A 341 -11.35 21.50 7.10
N VAL A 342 -12.18 21.11 6.13
CA VAL A 342 -12.27 21.73 4.80
C VAL A 342 -13.18 22.94 4.93
#